data_AF-A0A410HFN5-F1
#
_entry.id   AF-A0A410HFN5-F1
#
_cell.length_a   1.000
_cell.length_b   1.000
_cell.length_c   1.000
_cell.angle_alpha   90.00
_cell.angle_beta   90.00
_cell.angle_gamma   90.00
#
_symmetry.space_group_name_H-M   'P 1'
#
loop_
_entity.id
_entity.type
_entity.pdbx_description
1 polymer ?
#
loop_
_entity_poly.entity_id
_entity_poly.type
_entity_poly.pdbx_seq_one_letter_code
_entity_poly.pdbx_strand_id
1 'polypeptide(L)'
;IFAKTDISLYTNSNLRNDEYICPSSGKPCSCKESKVHKCDRPVGATIGEHKTFSFSEIDGSLYNEKELIFPPELVLRNDLPLKLNGFGGIRWYRPLKLRSLLDLKSFYPDAKLVVGNTEVGIELNFKNAHYPTLISVTHVHELNALSIKENGLEIGSSVRLSKLQQVLIKVIAERDVHETSSCRAISEQLKWFAGKQVKNVASVGGNICTASPISDLNPLWMAARAEFRIVDL
;
A
#
# COMPACT_ATOMS: atom_id res chain seq x y z
N ILE A 1 -29.60 -18.06 -5.23
CA ILE A 1 -29.24 -18.77 -3.97
C ILE A 1 -27.95 -18.13 -3.50
N PHE A 2 -28.07 -17.05 -2.72
CA PHE A 2 -26.98 -16.16 -2.37
C PHE A 2 -26.18 -16.77 -1.21
N ALA A 3 -24.90 -17.05 -1.46
CA ALA A 3 -23.99 -17.55 -0.43
C ALA A 3 -23.66 -16.41 0.55
N LYS A 4 -23.75 -16.73 1.85
CA LYS A 4 -23.47 -15.84 2.99
C LYS A 4 -22.15 -15.08 2.82
N THR A 5 -22.23 -13.77 2.95
CA THR A 5 -21.11 -12.81 3.04
C THR A 5 -20.27 -13.11 4.29
N ASP A 6 -19.06 -13.63 4.12
CA ASP A 6 -18.17 -13.92 5.25
C ASP A 6 -17.22 -12.73 5.52
N ILE A 7 -17.63 -11.87 6.46
CA ILE A 7 -16.85 -10.74 6.96
C ILE A 7 -16.16 -11.12 8.29
N SER A 8 -16.19 -12.40 8.70
CA SER A 8 -15.66 -12.86 9.99
C SER A 8 -14.19 -12.45 10.21
N LEU A 9 -13.43 -12.38 9.11
CA LEU A 9 -12.03 -11.93 9.06
C LEU A 9 -11.82 -10.48 9.55
N TYR A 10 -12.86 -9.63 9.53
CA TYR A 10 -12.79 -8.23 9.95
C TYR A 10 -13.73 -7.89 11.11
N THR A 11 -14.58 -8.83 11.54
CA THR A 11 -15.53 -8.63 12.64
C THR A 11 -15.11 -9.31 13.95
N ASN A 12 -14.29 -10.36 13.90
CA ASN A 12 -13.85 -11.05 15.11
C ASN A 12 -12.67 -10.34 15.78
N SER A 13 -12.95 -9.64 16.88
CA SER A 13 -11.94 -9.12 17.81
C SER A 13 -11.55 -10.13 18.92
N ASN A 14 -11.85 -11.43 18.77
CA ASN A 14 -11.48 -12.44 19.76
C ASN A 14 -11.31 -13.83 19.12
N LEU A 15 -10.08 -14.17 18.71
CA LEU A 15 -9.65 -15.57 18.68
C LEU A 15 -9.03 -15.88 20.05
N ARG A 16 -9.86 -16.40 20.96
CA ARG A 16 -9.37 -17.10 22.16
C ARG A 16 -8.87 -18.48 21.73
N ASN A 17 -7.61 -18.56 21.33
CA ASN A 17 -6.81 -19.78 21.43
C ASN A 17 -5.60 -19.42 22.29
N ASP A 18 -5.36 -20.17 23.36
CA ASP A 18 -4.38 -19.91 24.43
C ASP A 18 -2.89 -19.98 24.00
N GLU A 19 -2.59 -19.83 22.71
CA GLU A 19 -1.22 -19.67 22.20
C GLU A 19 -1.02 -18.25 21.68
N TYR A 20 -0.29 -17.44 22.43
CA TYR A 20 0.08 -16.09 22.02
C TYR A 20 1.04 -16.16 20.83
N ILE A 21 0.57 -15.80 19.64
CA ILE A 21 1.39 -15.80 18.43
C ILE A 21 2.13 -14.46 18.32
N CYS A 22 3.45 -14.51 18.18
CA CYS A 22 4.28 -13.31 18.07
C CYS A 22 3.92 -12.51 16.81
N PRO A 23 3.57 -11.21 16.91
CA PRO A 23 3.27 -10.37 15.74
C PRO A 23 4.44 -10.23 14.77
N SER A 24 5.67 -10.42 15.26
CA SER A 24 6.90 -10.29 14.47
C SER A 24 7.27 -11.58 13.72
N SER A 25 7.06 -12.76 14.33
CA SER A 25 7.52 -14.03 13.77
C SER A 25 6.40 -14.97 13.28
N GLY A 26 5.14 -14.70 13.64
CA GLY A 26 4.01 -15.55 13.26
C GLY A 26 4.03 -16.94 13.91
N LYS A 27 4.89 -17.17 14.90
CA LYS A 27 5.00 -18.42 15.67
C LYS A 27 4.56 -18.22 17.13
N PRO A 28 4.16 -19.29 17.85
CA PRO A 28 3.87 -19.22 19.28
C PRO A 28 5.07 -18.65 20.05
N CYS A 29 4.86 -17.65 20.92
CA CYS A 29 5.92 -17.09 21.76
C CYS A 29 5.46 -16.86 23.21
N SER A 30 6.39 -17.01 24.15
CA SER A 30 6.13 -16.90 25.60
C SER A 30 6.28 -15.48 26.14
N CYS A 31 6.25 -14.46 25.27
CA CYS A 31 6.43 -13.06 25.64
C CYS A 31 5.18 -12.54 26.38
N LYS A 32 5.08 -12.81 27.70
CA LYS A 32 4.04 -12.20 28.54
C LYS A 32 4.30 -10.71 28.71
N GLU A 33 3.23 -9.90 28.73
CA GLU A 33 3.27 -8.53 29.22
C GLU A 33 3.81 -8.52 30.66
N SER A 34 5.00 -7.97 30.87
CA SER A 34 5.55 -7.77 32.20
C SER A 34 4.73 -6.70 32.92
N LYS A 35 4.13 -7.09 34.04
CA LYS A 35 3.43 -6.18 34.95
C LYS A 35 4.31 -4.98 35.29
N VAL A 36 3.78 -3.79 35.04
CA VAL A 36 4.34 -2.51 35.50
C VAL A 36 4.48 -2.56 37.03
N HIS A 37 5.71 -2.71 37.52
CA HIS A 37 6.01 -2.50 38.93
C HIS A 37 5.97 -0.99 39.23
N LYS A 38 4.92 -0.56 39.93
CA LYS A 38 4.93 0.73 40.64
C LYS A 38 5.91 0.62 41.81
N CYS A 39 6.93 1.48 41.84
CA CYS A 39 7.69 1.77 43.05
C CYS A 39 7.64 3.27 43.32
N ASP A 40 7.14 3.59 44.51
CA ASP A 40 7.08 4.92 45.10
C ASP A 40 8.44 5.31 45.74
N ARG A 41 8.82 6.60 45.57
CA ARG A 41 9.83 7.44 46.30
C ARG A 41 11.33 7.29 45.95
N PRO A 42 12.20 8.30 46.25
CA PRO A 42 12.01 9.75 46.37
C PRO A 42 12.91 10.56 45.38
N VAL A 43 12.77 11.88 45.42
CA VAL A 43 13.43 12.88 44.58
C VAL A 43 14.96 12.85 44.71
N GLY A 44 15.65 12.72 43.56
CA GLY A 44 17.03 13.14 43.36
C GLY A 44 18.08 12.04 43.35
N ALA A 45 18.43 11.54 42.16
CA ALA A 45 19.81 11.26 41.70
C ALA A 45 19.80 10.35 40.45
N THR A 46 20.50 10.80 39.41
CA THR A 46 21.12 10.01 38.31
C THR A 46 20.23 9.09 37.48
N ILE A 47 19.96 9.52 36.25
CA ILE A 47 19.43 8.71 35.14
C ILE A 47 20.38 7.54 34.90
N GLY A 48 19.96 6.33 35.29
CA GLY A 48 20.65 5.09 34.97
C GLY A 48 20.67 4.88 33.46
N GLU A 49 21.85 4.58 32.95
CA GLU A 49 22.17 4.38 31.54
C GLU A 49 21.15 3.48 30.84
N HIS A 50 20.34 4.06 29.95
CA HIS A 50 19.75 3.29 28.88
C HIS A 50 20.89 2.87 27.96
N LYS A 51 21.25 1.59 28.01
CA LYS A 51 22.16 0.99 27.02
C LYS A 51 21.49 1.10 25.65
N THR A 52 21.83 2.16 24.93
CA THR A 52 21.60 2.28 23.50
C THR A 52 22.35 1.14 22.85
N PHE A 53 21.65 0.11 22.39
CA PHE A 53 22.24 -0.85 21.47
C PHE A 53 22.43 -0.12 20.13
N SER A 54 23.57 0.56 19.99
CA SER A 54 24.08 1.01 18.71
C SER A 54 24.53 -0.21 17.94
N PHE A 55 23.84 -0.55 16.85
CA PHE A 55 24.26 -1.66 15.99
C PHE A 55 25.30 -1.25 14.95
N SER A 56 25.77 0.01 14.93
CA SER A 56 26.63 0.46 13.82
C SER A 56 27.71 1.45 14.24
N GLU A 57 28.90 0.94 14.56
CA GLU A 57 30.16 1.69 14.51
C GLU A 57 30.77 1.57 13.10
N ILE A 58 30.17 2.19 12.08
CA ILE A 58 30.69 2.05 10.70
C ILE A 58 31.02 3.42 10.11
N ASP A 59 32.29 3.57 9.74
CA ASP A 59 32.83 4.67 8.96
C ASP A 59 32.14 4.76 7.58
N GLY A 60 31.58 5.93 7.28
CA GLY A 60 30.77 6.20 6.08
C GLY A 60 31.56 6.25 4.76
N SER A 61 32.78 5.73 4.72
CA SER A 61 33.61 5.64 3.51
C SER A 61 33.58 4.24 2.86
N LEU A 62 33.04 3.22 3.55
CA LEU A 62 33.10 1.79 3.16
C LEU A 62 31.79 1.24 2.53
N TYR A 63 30.93 2.09 1.99
CA TYR A 63 29.57 1.74 1.52
C TYR A 63 29.48 0.73 0.36
N ASN A 64 30.57 0.16 -0.14
CA ASN A 64 30.51 -0.79 -1.27
C ASN A 64 30.29 -2.26 -0.89
N GLU A 65 30.38 -2.66 0.39
CA GLU A 65 30.31 -4.10 0.76
C GLU A 65 29.35 -4.45 1.91
N LYS A 66 28.65 -3.48 2.51
CA LYS A 66 27.80 -3.72 3.69
C LYS A 66 26.43 -3.06 3.59
N GLU A 67 25.65 -3.47 2.59
CA GLU A 67 24.21 -3.17 2.60
C GLU A 67 23.54 -3.87 3.79
N LEU A 68 22.50 -3.24 4.34
CA LEU A 68 21.70 -3.85 5.39
C LEU A 68 20.98 -5.10 4.85
N ILE A 69 21.09 -6.21 5.58
CA ILE A 69 20.32 -7.41 5.26
C ILE A 69 18.82 -7.14 5.45
N PHE A 70 17.99 -7.71 4.56
CA PHE A 70 16.55 -7.69 4.76
C PHE A 70 16.19 -8.57 5.98
N PRO A 71 15.36 -8.09 6.93
CA PRO A 71 15.02 -8.85 8.14
C PRO A 71 14.42 -10.23 7.81
N PRO A 72 15.03 -11.34 8.26
CA PRO A 72 14.58 -12.69 7.93
C PRO A 72 13.13 -12.98 8.35
N GLU A 73 12.67 -12.35 9.42
CA GLU A 73 11.32 -12.49 9.96
C GLU A 73 10.26 -11.97 8.97
N LEU A 74 10.60 -10.93 8.20
CA LEU A 74 9.68 -10.35 7.22
C LEU A 74 9.59 -11.17 5.92
N VAL A 75 10.58 -12.02 5.62
CA VAL A 75 10.56 -12.90 4.44
C VAL A 75 9.47 -13.96 4.57
N LEU A 76 9.23 -14.44 5.79
CA LEU A 76 8.26 -15.50 6.08
C LEU A 76 6.85 -14.96 6.36
N ARG A 77 6.66 -13.64 6.30
CA ARG A 77 5.39 -13.00 6.66
C ARG A 77 4.36 -13.23 5.57
N ASN A 78 3.26 -13.87 5.95
CA ASN A 78 2.09 -13.99 5.08
C ASN A 78 1.28 -12.70 5.05
N ASP A 79 0.73 -12.39 3.88
CA ASP A 79 -0.25 -11.32 3.76
C ASP A 79 -1.56 -11.72 4.43
N LEU A 80 -1.93 -10.96 5.46
CA LEU A 80 -3.19 -11.12 6.18
C LEU A 80 -4.12 -9.93 5.95
N PRO A 81 -5.44 -10.12 5.83
CA PRO A 81 -6.36 -9.00 5.89
C PRO A 81 -6.18 -8.22 7.20
N LEU A 82 -6.21 -6.89 7.14
CA LEU A 82 -6.03 -6.05 8.33
C LEU A 82 -7.22 -5.13 8.56
N LYS A 83 -7.49 -4.86 9.84
CA LYS A 83 -8.40 -3.84 10.33
C LYS A 83 -7.74 -3.12 11.49
N LEU A 84 -7.62 -1.80 11.38
CA LEU A 84 -7.02 -0.95 12.39
C LEU A 84 -8.00 0.15 12.76
N ASN A 85 -7.99 0.54 14.04
CA ASN A 85 -8.70 1.70 14.54
C ASN A 85 -7.66 2.76 14.92
N GLY A 86 -7.80 3.96 14.38
CA GLY A 86 -6.96 5.12 14.69
C GLY A 86 -7.65 6.08 15.65
N PHE A 87 -6.91 7.12 16.03
CA PHE A 87 -7.45 8.24 16.79
C PHE A 87 -8.62 8.91 16.05
N GLY A 88 -9.53 9.53 16.80
CA GLY A 88 -10.71 10.20 16.21
C GLY A 88 -11.73 9.24 15.58
N GLY A 89 -11.66 7.95 15.87
CA GLY A 89 -12.61 6.95 15.35
C GLY A 89 -12.35 6.54 13.89
N ILE A 90 -11.17 6.89 13.33
CA ILE A 90 -10.79 6.48 11.98
C ILE A 90 -10.66 4.96 11.92
N ARG A 91 -11.28 4.34 10.92
CA ARG A 91 -11.16 2.90 10.65
C ARG A 91 -10.39 2.70 9.36
N TRP A 92 -9.41 1.81 9.39
CA TRP A 92 -8.61 1.48 8.23
C TRP A 92 -8.65 -0.03 7.95
N TYR A 93 -8.98 -0.39 6.72
CA TYR A 93 -9.09 -1.78 6.27
C TYR A 93 -8.09 -2.09 5.15
N ARG A 94 -7.56 -3.31 5.11
CA ARG A 94 -6.72 -3.84 4.03
C ARG A 94 -7.27 -5.19 3.56
N PRO A 95 -8.12 -5.23 2.53
CA PRO A 95 -8.48 -6.46 1.85
C PRO A 95 -7.34 -7.00 0.98
N LEU A 96 -7.38 -8.31 0.73
CA LEU A 96 -6.41 -9.00 -0.14
C LEU A 96 -7.02 -9.45 -1.48
N LYS A 97 -8.35 -9.46 -1.59
CA LYS A 97 -9.08 -9.92 -2.77
C LYS A 97 -10.14 -8.91 -3.18
N LEU A 98 -10.48 -8.88 -4.47
CA LEU A 98 -11.46 -7.96 -5.02
C LEU A 98 -12.84 -8.15 -4.37
N ARG A 99 -13.25 -9.40 -4.13
CA ARG A 99 -14.55 -9.67 -3.49
C ARG A 99 -14.67 -9.02 -2.12
N SER A 100 -13.66 -9.18 -1.26
CA SER A 100 -13.65 -8.58 0.08
C SER A 100 -13.61 -7.05 0.04
N LEU A 101 -12.96 -6.46 -0.97
CA LEU A 101 -13.00 -5.02 -1.21
C LEU A 101 -14.43 -4.56 -1.55
N LEU A 102 -15.11 -5.25 -2.47
CA LEU A 102 -16.49 -4.94 -2.87
C LEU A 102 -17.44 -5.07 -1.67
N ASP A 103 -17.33 -6.15 -0.89
CA ASP A 103 -18.12 -6.32 0.33
C ASP A 103 -17.88 -5.14 1.30
N LEU A 104 -16.61 -4.78 1.60
CA LEU A 104 -16.29 -3.61 2.43
C LEU A 104 -16.89 -2.31 1.87
N LYS A 105 -16.91 -2.16 0.55
CA LYS A 105 -17.52 -1.01 -0.12
C LYS A 105 -19.04 -0.96 0.00
N SER A 106 -19.75 -2.09 0.05
CA SER A 106 -21.18 -2.07 0.39
C SER A 106 -21.44 -1.64 1.83
N PHE A 107 -20.64 -2.11 2.78
CA PHE A 107 -20.82 -1.74 4.19
C PHE A 107 -20.43 -0.29 4.47
N TYR A 108 -19.47 0.24 3.71
CA TYR A 108 -18.98 1.59 3.84
C TYR A 108 -18.90 2.26 2.45
N PRO A 109 -20.05 2.67 1.87
CA PRO A 109 -20.08 3.28 0.53
C PRO A 109 -19.15 4.48 0.40
N ASP A 110 -19.14 5.34 1.42
CA ASP A 110 -18.33 6.57 1.49
C ASP A 110 -16.86 6.33 1.85
N ALA A 111 -16.43 5.07 2.08
CA ALA A 111 -15.05 4.80 2.46
C ALA A 111 -14.08 5.25 1.36
N LYS A 112 -13.07 6.04 1.71
CA LYS A 112 -12.09 6.50 0.73
C LYS A 112 -11.12 5.35 0.43
N LEU A 113 -10.99 5.01 -0.85
CA LEU A 113 -9.99 4.04 -1.30
C LEU A 113 -8.61 4.70 -1.33
N VAL A 114 -7.59 4.00 -0.81
CA VAL A 114 -6.23 4.51 -0.69
C VAL A 114 -5.24 3.53 -1.29
N VAL A 115 -4.26 4.06 -2.04
CA VAL A 115 -3.15 3.27 -2.60
C VAL A 115 -1.80 3.85 -2.17
N GLY A 116 -1.41 5.00 -2.74
CA GLY A 116 -0.16 5.69 -2.42
C GLY A 116 -0.30 6.86 -1.46
N ASN A 117 -1.54 7.25 -1.12
CA ASN A 117 -1.86 8.42 -0.29
C ASN A 117 -1.35 9.77 -0.81
N THR A 118 -0.89 9.85 -2.07
CA THR A 118 -0.28 11.07 -2.64
C THR A 118 -1.27 12.20 -2.89
N GLU A 119 -2.55 11.89 -3.11
CA GLU A 119 -3.64 12.88 -3.16
C GLU A 119 -4.42 12.92 -1.84
N VAL A 120 -4.84 11.76 -1.33
CA VAL A 120 -5.64 11.69 -0.09
C VAL A 120 -4.92 12.36 1.09
N GLY A 121 -3.60 12.24 1.19
CA GLY A 121 -2.81 12.97 2.19
C GLY A 121 -2.86 14.49 2.02
N ILE A 122 -2.91 14.99 0.79
CA ILE A 122 -3.06 16.44 0.51
C ILE A 122 -4.48 16.89 0.88
N GLU A 123 -5.50 16.11 0.51
CA GLU A 123 -6.90 16.41 0.85
C GLU A 123 -7.08 16.54 2.38
N LEU A 124 -6.54 15.59 3.15
CA LEU A 124 -6.63 15.59 4.61
C LEU A 124 -5.84 16.76 5.24
N ASN A 125 -4.61 17.01 4.79
CA ASN A 125 -3.72 17.99 5.44
C ASN A 125 -4.00 19.44 5.02
N PHE A 126 -4.45 19.67 3.78
CA PHE A 126 -4.51 21.02 3.20
C PHE A 126 -5.90 21.41 2.67
N LYS A 127 -6.82 20.44 2.46
CA LYS A 127 -8.19 20.71 1.98
C LYS A 127 -9.25 20.46 3.04
N ASN A 128 -8.85 20.25 4.30
CA ASN A 128 -9.73 19.97 5.44
C ASN A 128 -10.71 18.80 5.18
N ALA A 129 -10.31 17.84 4.34
CA ALA A 129 -11.11 16.65 4.09
C ALA A 129 -11.10 15.75 5.33
N HIS A 130 -12.21 15.03 5.56
CA HIS A 130 -12.31 14.09 6.66
C HIS A 130 -12.87 12.75 6.17
N TYR A 131 -12.07 11.68 6.33
CA TYR A 131 -12.43 10.33 5.91
C TYR A 131 -12.44 9.38 7.11
N PRO A 132 -13.60 9.11 7.73
CA PRO A 132 -13.70 8.26 8.91
C PRO A 132 -13.41 6.79 8.61
N THR A 133 -13.53 6.38 7.34
CA THR A 133 -13.24 5.01 6.91
C THR A 133 -12.36 5.01 5.67
N LEU A 134 -11.23 4.33 5.76
CA LEU A 134 -10.23 4.20 4.71
C LEU A 134 -10.08 2.73 4.34
N ILE A 135 -9.99 2.43 3.05
CA ILE A 135 -9.73 1.07 2.57
C ILE A 135 -8.48 1.11 1.70
N SER A 136 -7.40 0.48 2.17
CA SER A 136 -6.17 0.31 1.42
C SER A 136 -6.31 -0.85 0.44
N VAL A 137 -6.30 -0.53 -0.85
CA VAL A 137 -6.42 -1.54 -1.94
C VAL A 137 -5.05 -1.99 -2.46
N THR A 138 -4.00 -1.66 -1.71
CA THR A 138 -2.60 -1.94 -2.07
C THR A 138 -2.27 -3.43 -2.17
N HIS A 139 -3.02 -4.29 -1.46
CA HIS A 139 -2.79 -5.74 -1.43
C HIS A 139 -3.90 -6.54 -2.13
N VAL A 140 -4.82 -5.87 -2.83
CA VAL A 140 -5.80 -6.56 -3.67
C VAL A 140 -5.07 -7.04 -4.93
N HIS A 141 -4.86 -8.35 -5.04
CA HIS A 141 -4.02 -8.93 -6.09
C HIS A 141 -4.52 -8.60 -7.49
N GLU A 142 -5.83 -8.67 -7.71
CA GLU A 142 -6.47 -8.40 -9.00
C GLU A 142 -6.24 -6.95 -9.45
N LEU A 143 -6.17 -6.00 -8.52
CA LEU A 143 -5.92 -4.58 -8.83
C LEU A 143 -4.43 -4.25 -9.00
N ASN A 144 -3.52 -5.14 -8.62
CA ASN A 144 -2.07 -4.98 -8.83
C ASN A 144 -1.55 -5.76 -10.04
N ALA A 145 -2.42 -6.51 -10.73
CA ALA A 145 -2.05 -7.25 -11.92
C ALA A 145 -1.66 -6.29 -13.05
N LEU A 146 -0.62 -6.65 -13.80
CA LEU A 146 -0.19 -5.95 -15.00
C LEU A 146 0.24 -7.00 -16.01
N SER A 147 -0.47 -7.10 -17.13
CA SER A 147 -0.20 -8.12 -18.13
C SER A 147 -0.09 -7.55 -19.53
N ILE A 148 0.84 -8.11 -20.30
CA ILE A 148 1.07 -7.79 -21.70
C ILE A 148 0.28 -8.80 -22.53
N LYS A 149 -0.69 -8.34 -23.30
CA LYS A 149 -1.53 -9.14 -24.21
C LYS A 149 -1.14 -8.87 -25.66
N GLU A 150 -1.56 -9.71 -26.59
CA GLU A 150 -1.31 -9.48 -28.03
C GLU A 150 -1.83 -8.10 -28.46
N ASN A 151 -3.05 -7.74 -28.05
CA ASN A 151 -3.74 -6.51 -28.41
C ASN A 151 -3.49 -5.30 -27.49
N GLY A 152 -2.60 -5.38 -26.49
CA GLY A 152 -2.31 -4.24 -25.61
C GLY A 152 -1.88 -4.59 -24.19
N LEU A 153 -2.10 -3.67 -23.26
CA LEU A 153 -1.76 -3.81 -21.85
C LEU A 153 -3.01 -3.82 -20.98
N GLU A 154 -3.14 -4.83 -20.11
CA GLU A 154 -4.12 -4.81 -19.03
C GLU A 154 -3.43 -4.33 -17.76
N ILE A 155 -3.86 -3.17 -17.25
CA ILE A 155 -3.23 -2.46 -16.13
C ILE A 155 -4.20 -2.42 -14.96
N GLY A 156 -3.84 -3.06 -13.86
CA GLY A 156 -4.58 -2.99 -12.60
C GLY A 156 -4.53 -1.57 -12.00
N SER A 157 -5.63 -1.14 -11.38
CA SER A 157 -5.77 0.23 -10.87
C SER A 157 -4.80 0.57 -9.73
N SER A 158 -4.33 -0.42 -8.97
CA SER A 158 -3.35 -0.27 -7.88
C SER A 158 -1.89 -0.32 -8.36
N VAL A 159 -1.63 -0.59 -9.64
CA VAL A 159 -0.28 -0.63 -10.22
C VAL A 159 0.41 0.71 -10.00
N ARG A 160 1.65 0.67 -9.50
CA ARG A 160 2.47 1.86 -9.23
C ARG A 160 2.99 2.47 -10.52
N LEU A 161 3.08 3.79 -10.58
CA LEU A 161 3.57 4.50 -11.78
C LEU A 161 5.00 4.08 -12.14
N SER A 162 5.86 3.81 -11.16
CA SER A 162 7.21 3.29 -11.40
C SER A 162 7.21 1.90 -12.05
N LYS A 163 6.30 1.01 -11.61
CA LYS A 163 6.14 -0.32 -12.21
C LYS A 163 5.58 -0.24 -13.62
N LEU A 164 4.58 0.63 -13.84
CA LEU A 164 4.07 0.92 -15.18
C LEU A 164 5.20 1.42 -16.10
N GLN A 165 5.99 2.39 -15.65
CA GLN A 165 7.11 2.94 -16.43
C GLN A 165 8.11 1.86 -16.85
N GLN A 166 8.47 0.95 -15.93
CA GLN A 166 9.37 -0.17 -16.25
C GLN A 166 8.79 -1.09 -17.33
N VAL A 167 7.50 -1.42 -17.25
CA VAL A 167 6.84 -2.29 -18.25
C VAL A 167 6.70 -1.60 -19.59
N LEU A 168 6.37 -0.30 -19.62
CA LEU A 168 6.31 0.46 -20.86
C LEU A 168 7.66 0.47 -21.58
N ILE A 169 8.76 0.73 -20.86
CA ILE A 169 10.11 0.69 -21.43
C ILE A 169 10.40 -0.68 -22.06
N LYS A 170 10.06 -1.77 -21.38
CA LYS A 170 10.22 -3.13 -21.90
C LYS A 170 9.42 -3.34 -23.18
N VAL A 171 8.13 -3.01 -23.17
CA VAL A 171 7.23 -3.20 -24.32
C VAL A 171 7.68 -2.37 -25.54
N ILE A 172 8.14 -1.15 -25.30
CA ILE A 172 8.68 -0.24 -26.32
C ILE A 172 9.93 -0.80 -27.01
N ALA A 173 10.75 -1.57 -26.28
CA ALA A 173 11.96 -2.19 -26.81
C ALA A 173 11.68 -3.52 -27.55
N GLU A 174 10.64 -4.24 -27.15
CA GLU A 174 10.33 -5.58 -27.68
C GLU A 174 9.34 -5.60 -28.84
N ARG A 175 8.52 -4.55 -29.01
CA ARG A 175 7.46 -4.48 -30.03
C ARG A 175 7.73 -3.43 -31.09
N ASP A 176 7.02 -3.56 -32.21
CA ASP A 176 7.18 -2.65 -33.33
C ASP A 176 6.76 -1.22 -32.98
N VAL A 177 7.35 -0.26 -33.68
CA VAL A 177 7.10 1.18 -33.45
C VAL A 177 5.62 1.54 -33.61
N HIS A 178 4.94 0.93 -34.59
CA HIS A 178 3.54 1.21 -34.87
C HIS A 178 2.59 0.68 -33.78
N GLU A 179 2.98 -0.36 -33.03
CA GLU A 179 2.19 -0.92 -31.92
C GLU A 179 2.39 -0.16 -30.60
N THR A 180 3.47 0.62 -30.48
CA THR A 180 3.92 1.18 -29.20
C THR A 180 3.75 2.69 -29.08
N SER A 181 3.06 3.34 -30.01
CA SER A 181 2.88 4.80 -30.04
C SER A 181 2.32 5.36 -28.72
N SER A 182 1.21 4.81 -28.21
CA SER A 182 0.62 5.22 -26.92
C SER A 182 1.54 4.91 -25.75
N CYS A 183 2.25 3.77 -25.77
CA CYS A 183 3.21 3.41 -24.74
C CYS A 183 4.35 4.42 -24.65
N ARG A 184 4.88 4.86 -25.80
CA ARG A 184 5.95 5.87 -25.88
C ARG A 184 5.48 7.21 -25.33
N ALA A 185 4.29 7.67 -25.70
CA ALA A 185 3.72 8.92 -25.19
C ALA A 185 3.56 8.90 -23.66
N ILE A 186 2.97 7.83 -23.11
CA ILE A 186 2.82 7.66 -21.66
C ILE A 186 4.18 7.56 -20.97
N SER A 187 5.12 6.81 -21.54
CA SER A 187 6.47 6.68 -20.99
C SER A 187 7.23 8.01 -20.97
N GLU A 188 7.07 8.84 -21.99
CA GLU A 188 7.68 10.17 -22.06
C GLU A 188 7.12 11.08 -20.98
N GLN A 189 5.80 11.09 -20.81
CA GLN A 189 5.15 11.88 -19.77
C GLN A 189 5.58 11.45 -18.36
N LEU A 190 5.73 10.14 -18.12
CA LEU A 190 6.21 9.60 -16.84
C LEU A 190 7.67 9.97 -16.52
N LYS A 191 8.48 10.40 -17.50
CA LYS A 191 9.83 10.93 -17.23
C LYS A 191 9.76 12.25 -16.48
N TRP A 192 8.82 13.12 -16.85
CA TRP A 192 8.69 14.48 -16.32
C TRP A 192 7.62 14.65 -15.23
N PHE A 193 6.83 13.61 -14.97
CA PHE A 193 5.70 13.64 -14.02
C PHE A 193 6.04 14.12 -12.59
N ALA A 194 6.82 13.33 -11.85
CA ALA A 194 7.20 13.62 -10.46
C ALA A 194 8.46 12.83 -10.08
N GLY A 195 9.01 13.13 -8.90
CA GLY A 195 10.15 12.39 -8.33
C GLY A 195 9.88 10.89 -8.16
N LYS A 196 10.95 10.10 -8.09
CA LYS A 196 10.90 8.63 -7.95
C LYS A 196 10.11 8.19 -6.70
N GLN A 197 10.18 8.96 -5.62
CA GLN A 197 9.47 8.75 -4.37
C GLN A 197 7.96 8.72 -4.60
N VAL A 198 7.43 9.73 -5.31
CA VAL A 198 6.00 9.81 -5.65
C VAL A 198 5.63 8.67 -6.59
N LYS A 199 6.40 8.43 -7.66
CA LYS A 199 6.10 7.38 -8.64
C LYS A 199 6.11 5.96 -8.05
N ASN A 200 6.89 5.72 -6.99
CA ASN A 200 6.95 4.43 -6.31
C ASN A 200 5.69 4.09 -5.52
N VAL A 201 4.89 5.08 -5.14
CA VAL A 201 3.67 4.87 -4.33
C VAL A 201 2.40 5.29 -5.06
N ALA A 202 2.45 6.31 -5.92
CA ALA A 202 1.33 6.74 -6.75
C ALA A 202 0.89 5.60 -7.67
N SER A 203 -0.43 5.42 -7.80
CA SER A 203 -1.04 4.36 -8.59
C SER A 203 -1.74 4.90 -9.82
N VAL A 204 -1.83 4.10 -10.88
CA VAL A 204 -2.52 4.43 -12.13
C VAL A 204 -3.97 4.83 -11.87
N GLY A 205 -4.75 3.99 -11.18
CA GLY A 205 -6.14 4.27 -10.85
C GLY A 205 -6.32 5.46 -9.93
N GLY A 206 -5.40 5.66 -8.98
CA GLY A 206 -5.35 6.87 -8.16
C GLY A 206 -5.23 8.14 -9.01
N ASN A 207 -4.29 8.19 -9.95
CA ASN A 207 -4.13 9.34 -10.84
C ASN A 207 -5.37 9.59 -11.72
N ILE A 208 -5.99 8.53 -12.24
CA ILE A 208 -7.23 8.61 -13.03
C ILE A 208 -8.37 9.16 -12.18
N CYS A 209 -8.66 8.52 -11.04
CA CYS A 209 -9.81 8.86 -10.19
C CYS A 209 -9.67 10.18 -9.44
N THR A 210 -8.45 10.67 -9.20
CA THR A 210 -8.23 12.05 -8.71
C THR A 210 -8.79 13.08 -9.71
N ALA A 211 -8.83 12.75 -11.00
CA ALA A 211 -9.44 13.58 -12.04
C ALA A 211 -8.97 15.04 -12.01
N SER A 212 -7.69 15.25 -11.70
CA SER A 212 -7.11 16.59 -11.69
C SER A 212 -7.24 17.24 -13.07
N PRO A 213 -7.70 18.50 -13.18
CA PRO A 213 -7.79 19.23 -14.45
C PRO A 213 -6.45 19.34 -15.18
N ILE A 214 -5.35 19.22 -14.44
CA ILE A 214 -3.97 19.27 -14.94
C ILE A 214 -3.29 17.89 -14.87
N SER A 215 -4.05 16.79 -14.84
CA SER A 215 -3.47 15.45 -14.88
C SER A 215 -2.76 15.23 -16.22
N ASP A 216 -1.46 14.95 -16.15
CA ASP A 216 -0.65 14.68 -17.33
C ASP A 216 -1.04 13.39 -18.07
N LEU A 217 -1.52 12.37 -17.34
CA LEU A 217 -1.78 11.06 -17.92
C LEU A 217 -3.23 10.90 -18.43
N ASN A 218 -4.20 11.63 -17.85
CA ASN A 218 -5.60 11.52 -18.25
C ASN A 218 -5.84 11.84 -19.73
N PRO A 219 -5.28 12.91 -20.32
CA PRO A 219 -5.36 13.16 -21.75
C PRO A 219 -4.81 12.02 -22.60
N LEU A 220 -3.74 11.36 -22.16
CA LEU A 220 -3.12 10.25 -22.89
C LEU A 220 -4.00 9.00 -22.87
N TRP A 221 -4.64 8.68 -21.75
CA TRP A 221 -5.60 7.57 -21.69
C TRP A 221 -6.79 7.80 -22.63
N MET A 222 -7.31 9.04 -22.68
CA MET A 222 -8.38 9.42 -23.59
C MET A 222 -7.96 9.31 -25.06
N ALA A 223 -6.79 9.88 -25.41
CA ALA A 223 -6.26 9.84 -26.78
C ALA A 223 -5.97 8.41 -27.26
N ALA A 224 -5.49 7.55 -26.35
CA ALA A 224 -5.25 6.13 -26.61
C ALA A 224 -6.53 5.27 -26.66
N ARG A 225 -7.71 5.87 -26.41
CA ARG A 225 -9.00 5.16 -26.31
C ARG A 225 -8.93 3.99 -25.31
N ALA A 226 -8.29 4.23 -24.16
CA ALA A 226 -8.19 3.23 -23.11
C ALA A 226 -9.58 2.80 -22.62
N GLU A 227 -9.77 1.50 -22.44
CA GLU A 227 -11.00 0.93 -21.89
C GLU A 227 -10.88 0.77 -20.37
N PHE A 228 -11.89 1.22 -19.65
CA PHE A 228 -11.95 1.13 -18.19
C PHE A 228 -12.96 0.08 -17.75
N ARG A 229 -12.47 -0.99 -17.14
CA ARG A 229 -13.34 -2.02 -16.53
C ARG A 229 -13.71 -1.59 -15.12
N ILE A 230 -14.98 -1.23 -14.92
CA ILE A 230 -15.56 -0.92 -13.62
C ILE A 230 -16.21 -2.19 -13.07
N VAL A 231 -16.02 -2.44 -11.77
CA VAL A 231 -16.64 -3.56 -11.07
C VAL A 231 -17.41 -3.00 -9.89
N ASP A 232 -18.66 -3.42 -9.76
CA ASP A 232 -19.56 -3.13 -8.65
C ASP A 232 -20.20 -4.45 -8.18
N LEU A 233 -20.95 -4.40 -7.08
CA LEU A 233 -21.60 -5.57 -6.46
C LEU A 233 -22.77 -6.15 -7.24
#